data_AF-A0A9E3SRR9-F1
#
_entry.id   AF-A0A9E3SRR9-F1
#
_cell.length_a   1.000
_cell.length_b   1.000
_cell.length_c   1.000
_cell.angle_alpha   90.00
_cell.angle_beta   90.00
_cell.angle_gamma   90.00
#
_symmetry.space_group_name_H-M   'P 1'
#
loop_
_entity.id
_entity.type
_entity.pdbx_description
1 polymer ?
#
loop_
_entity_poly.entity_id
_entity_poly.type
_entity_poly.pdbx_seq_one_letter_code
_entity_poly.pdbx_strand_id
1 'polypeptide(L)'
;YVIANERCGVQVSAAAVRRGWNVYWAAYIVRRDSPIYTYGDLAGKTWAYPDVGSTSGYIVPSVELQAAGIEPGEKVEAGGHNQVVQAVYSGEADFGTTFYSPPVVPGAPWRMGDLAEPYDLTVDESRIGEDGNLYVGDVRILDARANIRDTAPDVIDQVRVLRLSNPIPNDTLSFGPDFPAETKQQILDALYAFAQTDGWAQSIGSPDFYDWSGLAPITDAGYDPVRLQFQILGLTDADVFGG
;
A
#
# COMPACT_ATOMS: atom_id res chain seq x y z
N TYR A 1 11.23 8.50 5.22
CA TYR A 1 12.64 8.09 5.41
C TYR A 1 13.57 8.74 4.39
N VAL A 2 13.43 8.46 3.09
CA VAL A 2 14.35 8.92 2.02
C VAL A 2 14.70 10.40 2.12
N ILE A 3 13.70 11.28 2.18
CA ILE A 3 13.93 12.73 2.29
C ILE A 3 14.67 13.11 3.60
N ALA A 4 14.35 12.45 4.71
CA ALA A 4 14.99 12.69 6.00
C ALA A 4 16.43 12.16 6.05
N ASN A 5 16.71 11.06 5.34
CA ASN A 5 18.06 10.54 5.16
C ASN A 5 18.91 11.52 4.35
N GLU A 6 18.39 12.04 3.24
CA GLU A 6 19.09 13.00 2.38
C GLU A 6 19.34 14.35 3.07
N ARG A 7 18.35 14.89 3.78
CA ARG A 7 18.47 16.20 4.44
C ARG A 7 19.24 16.16 5.75
N CYS A 8 19.01 15.13 6.56
CA CYS A 8 19.39 15.13 7.96
C CYS A 8 20.25 13.92 8.36
N GLY A 9 20.65 13.06 7.42
CA GLY A 9 21.47 11.87 7.70
C GLY A 9 20.75 10.81 8.53
N VAL A 10 19.42 10.83 8.58
CA VAL A 10 18.61 9.84 9.32
C VAL A 10 18.90 8.43 8.79
N GLN A 11 19.09 7.46 9.70
CA GLN A 11 19.42 6.08 9.37
C GLN A 11 18.27 5.14 9.70
N VAL A 12 17.87 4.31 8.73
CA VAL A 12 16.87 3.25 8.95
C VAL A 12 17.49 2.07 9.70
N SER A 13 16.71 1.37 10.52
CA SER A 13 17.17 0.17 11.24
C SER A 13 16.19 -0.99 11.20
N ALA A 14 14.89 -0.72 11.12
CA ALA A 14 13.87 -1.74 10.94
C ALA A 14 12.71 -1.22 10.10
N ALA A 15 12.00 -2.13 9.43
CA ALA A 15 10.73 -1.89 8.79
C ALA A 15 9.63 -2.60 9.58
N ALA A 16 8.45 -1.99 9.62
CA ALA A 16 7.25 -2.60 10.16
C ALA A 16 6.87 -3.83 9.35
N VAL A 17 6.66 -4.96 10.02
CA VAL A 17 6.03 -6.14 9.42
C VAL A 17 4.54 -6.02 9.67
N ARG A 18 3.74 -5.96 8.62
CA ARG A 18 2.28 -6.00 8.68
C ARG A 18 1.82 -7.29 8.03
N ARG A 19 1.12 -8.13 8.79
CA ARG A 19 0.52 -9.38 8.29
C ARG A 19 1.54 -10.28 7.58
N GLY A 20 2.76 -10.33 8.13
CA GLY A 20 3.86 -11.12 7.57
C GLY A 20 4.70 -10.44 6.49
N TRP A 21 4.34 -9.21 6.07
CA TRP A 21 5.06 -8.48 5.03
C TRP A 21 5.72 -7.22 5.57
N ASN A 22 7.01 -7.04 5.29
CA ASN A 22 7.73 -5.79 5.52
C ASN A 22 7.66 -4.82 4.32
N VAL A 23 6.87 -5.19 3.32
CA VAL A 23 6.57 -4.42 2.11
C VAL A 23 5.07 -4.43 1.85
N TYR A 24 4.62 -3.49 1.05
CA TYR A 24 3.27 -3.43 0.49
C TYR A 24 3.36 -3.00 -0.97
N TRP A 25 2.24 -2.85 -1.66
CA TRP A 25 2.22 -2.46 -3.06
C TRP A 25 1.24 -1.32 -3.31
N ALA A 26 1.43 -0.60 -4.41
CA ALA A 26 0.34 0.15 -5.02
C ALA A 26 -0.50 -0.80 -5.87
N ALA A 27 -1.83 -0.76 -5.69
CA ALA A 27 -2.78 -1.38 -6.59
C ALA A 27 -3.34 -0.35 -7.56
N TYR A 28 -3.33 -0.70 -8.85
CA TYR A 28 -4.10 -0.02 -9.87
C TYR A 28 -5.44 -0.73 -9.97
N ILE A 29 -6.52 -0.04 -9.66
CA ILE A 29 -7.88 -0.58 -9.67
C ILE A 29 -8.70 0.02 -10.80
N VAL A 30 -9.56 -0.80 -11.39
CA VAL A 30 -10.47 -0.42 -12.48
C VAL A 30 -11.81 -1.11 -12.26
N ARG A 31 -12.89 -0.60 -12.87
CA ARG A 31 -14.14 -1.35 -12.89
C ARG A 31 -14.01 -2.65 -13.66
N ARG A 32 -14.69 -3.70 -13.22
CA ARG A 32 -14.69 -5.02 -13.89
C ARG A 32 -15.35 -4.99 -15.26
N ASP A 33 -16.37 -4.17 -15.43
CA ASP A 33 -17.06 -3.98 -16.70
C ASP A 33 -16.34 -2.99 -17.64
N SER A 34 -15.23 -2.39 -17.20
CA SER A 34 -14.46 -1.47 -18.04
C SER A 34 -13.70 -2.20 -19.15
N PRO A 35 -13.47 -1.53 -20.30
CA PRO A 35 -12.65 -2.06 -21.39
C PRO A 35 -11.13 -2.00 -21.11
N ILE A 36 -10.70 -1.75 -19.87
CA ILE A 36 -9.29 -1.56 -19.48
C ILE A 36 -8.71 -2.90 -19.01
N TYR A 37 -7.87 -3.55 -19.82
CA TYR A 37 -7.34 -4.89 -19.52
C TYR A 37 -5.83 -4.93 -19.38
N THR A 38 -5.14 -3.93 -19.92
CA THR A 38 -3.69 -3.82 -19.90
C THR A 38 -3.25 -2.51 -19.28
N TYR A 39 -1.98 -2.43 -18.89
CA TYR A 39 -1.45 -1.20 -18.30
C TYR A 39 -1.53 -0.01 -19.27
N GLY A 40 -1.30 -0.23 -20.57
CA GLY A 40 -1.37 0.82 -21.58
C GLY A 40 -2.76 1.41 -21.80
N ASP A 41 -3.82 0.67 -21.46
CA ASP A 41 -5.22 1.12 -21.60
C ASP A 41 -5.57 2.28 -20.65
N LEU A 42 -4.70 2.59 -19.68
CA LEU A 42 -4.83 3.72 -18.77
C LEU A 42 -4.56 5.08 -19.45
N ALA A 43 -3.94 5.09 -20.63
CA ALA A 43 -3.63 6.33 -21.35
C ALA A 43 -4.92 7.11 -21.67
N GLY A 44 -4.93 8.40 -21.31
CA GLY A 44 -6.06 9.31 -21.50
C GLY A 44 -7.28 9.02 -20.60
N LYS A 45 -7.20 8.06 -19.67
CA LYS A 45 -8.27 7.72 -18.73
C LYS A 45 -8.26 8.62 -17.51
N THR A 46 -9.43 8.85 -16.91
CA THR A 46 -9.55 9.63 -15.67
C THR A 46 -8.95 8.84 -14.51
N TRP A 47 -7.98 9.46 -13.83
CA TRP A 47 -7.21 8.87 -12.75
C TRP A 47 -7.60 9.46 -11.39
N ALA A 48 -8.14 8.63 -10.49
CA ALA A 48 -8.34 8.98 -9.09
C ALA A 48 -7.14 8.57 -8.20
N TYR A 49 -6.67 9.49 -7.36
CA TYR A 49 -5.64 9.22 -6.34
C TYR A 49 -6.00 9.91 -5.02
N PRO A 50 -5.42 9.48 -3.88
CA PRO A 50 -5.77 10.02 -2.57
C PRO A 50 -5.36 11.49 -2.43
N ASP A 51 -4.06 11.75 -2.52
CA ASP A 51 -3.41 13.04 -2.38
C ASP A 51 -2.00 12.94 -2.98
N VAL A 52 -1.37 14.08 -3.27
CA VAL A 52 -0.03 14.13 -3.89
C VAL A 52 1.11 13.58 -3.02
N GLY A 53 0.93 13.55 -1.70
CA GLY A 53 1.89 12.98 -0.74
C GLY A 53 1.77 11.46 -0.58
N SER A 54 0.69 10.86 -1.10
CA SER A 54 0.43 9.42 -0.99
C SER A 54 1.48 8.61 -1.74
N THR A 55 2.26 7.81 -1.02
CA THR A 55 3.32 6.99 -1.63
C THR A 55 2.76 5.95 -2.61
N SER A 56 1.83 5.09 -2.18
CA SER A 56 1.19 4.11 -3.07
C SER A 56 0.05 4.69 -3.90
N GLY A 57 -0.53 5.80 -3.47
CA GLY A 57 -1.67 6.42 -4.15
C GLY A 57 -1.26 7.35 -5.29
N TYR A 58 -0.12 8.02 -5.21
CA TYR A 58 0.27 9.04 -6.20
C TYR A 58 1.74 8.97 -6.62
N ILE A 59 2.68 8.96 -5.67
CA ILE A 59 4.12 9.09 -5.98
C ILE A 59 4.60 7.88 -6.80
N VAL A 60 4.46 6.66 -6.27
CA VAL A 60 4.85 5.43 -6.98
C VAL A 60 4.09 5.32 -8.31
N PRO A 61 2.75 5.49 -8.34
CA PRO A 61 2.04 5.43 -9.60
C PRO A 61 2.45 6.43 -10.67
N SER A 62 2.72 7.69 -10.27
CA SER A 62 3.16 8.73 -11.21
C SER A 62 4.46 8.33 -11.90
N VAL A 63 5.41 7.75 -11.15
CA VAL A 63 6.70 7.31 -11.71
C VAL A 63 6.47 6.19 -12.71
N GLU A 64 5.70 5.18 -12.32
CA GLU A 64 5.50 4.01 -13.16
C GLU A 64 4.75 4.38 -14.45
N LEU A 65 3.76 5.29 -14.36
CA LEU A 65 3.03 5.81 -15.52
C LEU A 65 3.97 6.58 -16.46
N GLN A 66 4.76 7.51 -15.93
CA GLN A 66 5.73 8.29 -16.70
C GLN A 66 6.80 7.39 -17.35
N ALA A 67 7.35 6.44 -16.60
CA ALA A 67 8.36 5.51 -17.10
C ALA A 67 7.82 4.61 -18.21
N ALA A 68 6.52 4.31 -18.19
CA ALA A 68 5.83 3.57 -19.24
C ALA A 68 5.33 4.46 -20.41
N GLY A 69 5.50 5.78 -20.33
CA GLY A 69 4.98 6.73 -21.32
C GLY A 69 3.45 6.79 -21.36
N ILE A 70 2.79 6.45 -20.25
CA ILE A 70 1.33 6.45 -20.12
C ILE A 70 0.93 7.77 -19.47
N GLU A 71 0.34 8.66 -20.27
CA GLU A 71 -0.21 9.92 -19.79
C GLU A 71 -1.70 9.73 -19.45
N PRO A 72 -2.11 9.81 -18.18
CA PRO A 72 -3.52 9.81 -17.82
C PRO A 72 -4.22 11.08 -18.33
N GLY A 73 -5.54 11.03 -18.44
CA GLY A 73 -6.37 12.16 -18.81
C GLY A 73 -6.61 13.10 -17.63
N GLU A 74 -7.87 13.22 -17.23
CA GLU A 74 -8.23 13.99 -16.03
C GLU A 74 -7.67 13.34 -14.76
N LYS A 75 -7.24 14.19 -13.81
CA LYS A 75 -6.65 13.80 -12.53
C LYS A 75 -7.57 14.25 -11.40
N VAL A 76 -8.03 13.31 -10.58
CA VAL A 76 -8.97 13.54 -9.48
C VAL A 76 -8.29 13.22 -8.15
N GLU A 77 -8.06 14.26 -7.35
CA GLU A 77 -7.62 14.12 -5.97
C GLU A 77 -8.84 13.83 -5.08
N ALA A 78 -8.98 12.58 -4.65
CA ALA A 78 -10.17 12.09 -3.96
C ALA A 78 -10.11 12.27 -2.42
N GLY A 79 -8.95 12.64 -1.88
CA GLY A 79 -8.72 12.91 -0.45
C GLY A 79 -8.38 11.67 0.40
N GLY A 80 -8.49 10.45 -0.15
CA GLY A 80 -8.20 9.23 0.60
C GLY A 80 -8.39 7.94 -0.20
N HIS A 81 -7.78 6.85 0.27
CA HIS A 81 -7.87 5.54 -0.39
C HIS A 81 -9.32 5.05 -0.54
N ASN A 82 -10.18 5.29 0.46
CA ASN A 82 -11.58 4.91 0.42
C ASN A 82 -12.33 5.67 -0.69
N GLN A 83 -12.07 6.98 -0.80
CA GLN A 83 -12.68 7.84 -1.81
C GLN A 83 -12.18 7.47 -3.22
N VAL A 84 -10.92 7.05 -3.38
CA VAL A 84 -10.43 6.52 -4.66
C VAL A 84 -11.19 5.27 -5.08
N VAL A 85 -11.36 4.29 -4.17
CA VAL A 85 -12.14 3.08 -4.47
C VAL A 85 -13.58 3.47 -4.82
N GLN A 86 -14.18 4.39 -4.08
CA GLN A 86 -15.54 4.88 -4.32
C GLN A 86 -15.68 5.54 -5.70
N ALA A 87 -14.71 6.37 -6.11
CA ALA A 87 -14.71 7.07 -7.40
C ALA A 87 -14.63 6.09 -8.57
N VAL A 88 -13.82 5.03 -8.45
CA VAL A 88 -13.76 3.97 -9.47
C VAL A 88 -15.05 3.14 -9.46
N TYR A 89 -15.53 2.76 -8.27
CA TYR A 89 -16.78 2.02 -8.10
C TYR A 89 -17.98 2.75 -8.74
N SER A 90 -18.12 4.06 -8.51
CA SER A 90 -19.20 4.88 -9.07
C SER A 90 -19.04 5.19 -10.56
N GLY A 91 -17.85 4.95 -11.13
CA GLY A 91 -17.52 5.33 -12.51
C GLY A 91 -17.21 6.82 -12.67
N GLU A 92 -16.98 7.56 -11.58
CA GLU A 92 -16.48 8.94 -11.62
C GLU A 92 -15.04 9.00 -12.16
N ALA A 93 -14.23 7.99 -11.84
CA ALA A 93 -12.92 7.78 -12.43
C ALA A 93 -12.86 6.43 -13.16
N ASP A 94 -12.15 6.40 -14.28
CA ASP A 94 -11.92 5.18 -15.05
C ASP A 94 -11.01 4.19 -14.30
N PHE A 95 -10.02 4.72 -13.59
CA PHE A 95 -9.12 3.95 -12.75
C PHE A 95 -8.65 4.74 -11.52
N GLY A 96 -8.13 4.02 -10.54
CA GLY A 96 -7.61 4.61 -9.33
C GLY A 96 -6.40 3.87 -8.79
N THR A 97 -5.62 4.54 -7.96
CA THR A 97 -4.42 3.96 -7.34
C THR A 97 -4.48 4.03 -5.83
N THR A 98 -4.19 2.90 -5.20
CA THR A 98 -4.39 2.72 -3.76
C THR A 98 -3.36 1.75 -3.17
N PHE A 99 -3.41 1.48 -1.86
CA PHE A 99 -2.56 0.46 -1.26
C PHE A 99 -3.09 -0.95 -1.50
N TYR A 100 -2.17 -1.91 -1.55
CA TYR A 100 -2.45 -3.33 -1.57
C TYR A 100 -1.63 -4.05 -0.52
N SER A 101 -2.33 -4.85 0.28
CA SER A 101 -1.74 -5.87 1.15
C SER A 101 -2.22 -7.23 0.66
N PRO A 102 -1.33 -8.24 0.58
CA PRO A 102 -1.70 -9.57 0.14
C PRO A 102 -2.87 -10.14 0.97
N PRO A 103 -3.83 -10.83 0.35
CA PRO A 103 -4.95 -11.42 1.06
C PRO A 103 -4.50 -12.58 1.96
N VAL A 104 -5.33 -12.90 2.95
CA VAL A 104 -5.13 -14.14 3.72
C VAL A 104 -5.82 -15.27 2.96
N VAL A 105 -5.04 -16.20 2.43
CA VAL A 105 -5.51 -17.38 1.71
C VAL A 105 -5.34 -18.61 2.61
N PRO A 106 -6.43 -19.30 2.99
CA PRO A 106 -6.33 -20.50 3.81
C PRO A 106 -5.56 -21.62 3.11
N GLY A 107 -4.67 -22.29 3.84
CA GLY A 107 -3.92 -23.45 3.35
C GLY A 107 -2.74 -23.14 2.42
N ALA A 108 -2.63 -21.94 1.85
CA ALA A 108 -1.51 -21.54 1.01
C ALA A 108 -1.20 -20.04 1.15
N PRO A 109 -0.03 -19.63 1.67
CA PRO A 109 0.31 -18.22 1.74
C PRO A 109 0.50 -17.64 0.34
N TRP A 110 0.00 -16.42 0.12
CA TRP A 110 0.28 -15.64 -1.09
C TRP A 110 1.79 -15.40 -1.23
N ARG A 111 2.31 -15.47 -2.45
CA ARG A 111 3.74 -15.26 -2.76
C ARG A 111 3.90 -14.13 -3.76
N MET A 112 5.06 -13.46 -3.70
CA MET A 112 5.39 -12.43 -4.68
C MET A 112 5.31 -12.99 -6.11
N GLY A 113 4.49 -12.39 -6.94
CA GLY A 113 4.22 -12.83 -8.31
C GLY A 113 2.93 -13.63 -8.48
N ASP A 114 2.28 -14.03 -7.39
CA ASP A 114 0.92 -14.59 -7.45
C ASP A 114 -0.08 -13.52 -7.91
N LEU A 115 -1.24 -13.96 -8.38
CA LEU A 115 -2.32 -13.07 -8.79
C LEU A 115 -2.76 -12.20 -7.60
N ALA A 116 -3.03 -10.92 -7.87
CA ALA A 116 -3.54 -10.00 -6.85
C ALA A 116 -4.92 -10.43 -6.32
N GLU A 117 -5.69 -11.14 -7.13
CA GLU A 117 -6.99 -11.70 -6.83
C GLU A 117 -6.94 -13.23 -6.95
N PRO A 118 -6.43 -13.96 -5.93
CA PRO A 118 -6.28 -15.40 -5.96
C PRO A 118 -7.59 -16.13 -5.63
N TYR A 119 -8.71 -15.66 -6.20
CA TYR A 119 -10.05 -16.17 -5.94
C TYR A 119 -10.91 -16.16 -7.21
N ASP A 120 -11.87 -17.06 -7.27
CA ASP A 120 -12.83 -17.17 -8.38
C ASP A 120 -14.15 -16.50 -7.99
N LEU A 121 -14.50 -15.44 -8.70
CA LEU A 121 -15.75 -14.70 -8.47
C LEU A 121 -17.00 -15.46 -8.92
N THR A 122 -16.84 -16.57 -9.66
CA THR A 122 -17.96 -17.39 -10.10
C THR A 122 -18.42 -18.39 -9.05
N VAL A 123 -17.63 -18.60 -8.00
CA VAL A 123 -17.82 -19.73 -7.07
C VAL A 123 -18.34 -19.30 -5.71
N ASP A 124 -18.04 -18.07 -5.23
CA ASP A 124 -18.60 -17.55 -3.97
C ASP A 124 -18.63 -16.01 -3.98
N GLU A 125 -19.79 -15.44 -3.60
CA GLU A 125 -20.02 -13.99 -3.54
C GLU A 125 -19.16 -13.32 -2.46
N SER A 126 -18.79 -12.06 -2.70
CA SER A 126 -18.12 -11.24 -1.70
C SER A 126 -19.03 -11.07 -0.47
N ARG A 127 -18.48 -11.27 0.73
CA ARG A 127 -19.26 -11.28 1.98
C ARG A 127 -18.51 -10.67 3.15
N ILE A 128 -19.27 -10.21 4.14
CA ILE A 128 -18.73 -9.83 5.44
C ILE A 128 -18.76 -11.03 6.37
N GLY A 129 -17.61 -11.39 6.96
CA GLY A 129 -17.53 -12.41 7.98
C GLY A 129 -18.16 -11.95 9.31
N GLU A 130 -18.40 -12.89 10.23
CA GLU A 130 -18.87 -12.55 11.58
C GLU A 130 -17.88 -11.65 12.35
N ASP A 131 -16.63 -11.63 11.92
CA ASP A 131 -15.55 -10.78 12.41
C ASP A 131 -15.51 -9.37 11.78
N GLY A 132 -16.48 -9.03 10.92
CA GLY A 132 -16.57 -7.74 10.24
C GLY A 132 -15.58 -7.55 9.09
N ASN A 133 -14.81 -8.58 8.72
CA ASN A 133 -13.85 -8.50 7.62
C ASN A 133 -14.49 -8.89 6.29
N LEU A 134 -13.96 -8.35 5.19
CA LEU A 134 -14.38 -8.69 3.83
C LEU A 134 -13.70 -9.98 3.36
N TYR A 135 -14.49 -10.92 2.84
CA TYR A 135 -14.05 -12.19 2.28
C TYR A 135 -14.62 -12.41 0.88
N VAL A 136 -13.89 -13.19 0.06
CA VAL A 136 -14.40 -13.85 -1.14
C VAL A 136 -14.16 -15.34 -0.96
N GLY A 137 -15.23 -16.13 -0.85
CA GLY A 137 -15.14 -17.50 -0.34
C GLY A 137 -14.49 -17.52 1.05
N ASP A 138 -13.33 -18.16 1.17
CA ASP A 138 -12.52 -18.17 2.41
C ASP A 138 -11.32 -17.19 2.39
N VAL A 139 -11.13 -16.45 1.30
CA VAL A 139 -10.00 -15.51 1.13
C VAL A 139 -10.33 -14.18 1.78
N ARG A 140 -9.55 -13.75 2.78
CA ARG A 140 -9.74 -12.44 3.44
C ARG A 140 -9.08 -11.34 2.62
N ILE A 141 -9.85 -10.32 2.26
CA ILE A 141 -9.36 -9.14 1.51
C ILE A 141 -8.78 -8.12 2.47
N LEU A 142 -7.60 -7.60 2.10
CA LEU A 142 -6.79 -6.74 2.96
C LEU A 142 -6.34 -5.44 2.30
N ASP A 143 -6.72 -5.21 1.04
CA ASP A 143 -6.48 -3.96 0.31
C ASP A 143 -7.57 -2.92 0.56
N ALA A 144 -7.42 -1.74 -0.04
CA ALA A 144 -8.32 -0.61 0.20
C ALA A 144 -9.80 -0.87 -0.12
N ARG A 145 -10.14 -1.85 -0.97
CA ARG A 145 -11.54 -2.20 -1.26
C ARG A 145 -12.25 -2.72 -0.01
N ALA A 146 -11.52 -3.38 0.88
CA ALA A 146 -12.03 -3.83 2.16
C ALA A 146 -12.47 -2.69 3.09
N ASN A 147 -12.11 -1.43 2.81
CA ASN A 147 -12.45 -0.30 3.68
C ASN A 147 -13.83 0.30 3.39
N ILE A 148 -14.37 0.13 2.18
CA ILE A 148 -15.67 0.73 1.78
C ILE A 148 -16.82 -0.27 1.80
N ARG A 149 -16.55 -1.50 2.21
CA ARG A 149 -17.47 -2.64 2.23
C ARG A 149 -18.80 -2.39 2.95
N ASP A 150 -18.84 -1.50 3.94
CA ASP A 150 -20.07 -1.18 4.69
C ASP A 150 -21.02 -0.33 3.85
N THR A 151 -20.46 0.48 2.94
CA THR A 151 -21.21 1.36 2.03
C THR A 151 -21.36 0.77 0.62
N ALA A 152 -20.45 -0.12 0.22
CA ALA A 152 -20.43 -0.80 -1.08
C ALA A 152 -20.06 -2.29 -0.86
N PRO A 153 -21.01 -3.14 -0.43
CA PRO A 153 -20.73 -4.54 -0.11
C PRO A 153 -20.29 -5.37 -1.32
N ASP A 154 -20.73 -5.02 -2.53
CA ASP A 154 -20.39 -5.65 -3.81
C ASP A 154 -19.14 -5.05 -4.48
N VAL A 155 -18.32 -4.27 -3.73
CA VAL A 155 -17.14 -3.59 -4.28
C VAL A 155 -16.18 -4.55 -4.99
N ILE A 156 -16.04 -5.79 -4.52
CA ILE A 156 -15.15 -6.78 -5.15
C ILE A 156 -15.72 -7.26 -6.48
N ASP A 157 -17.03 -7.30 -6.62
CA ASP A 157 -17.73 -7.72 -7.84
C ASP A 157 -17.70 -6.59 -8.90
N GLN A 158 -17.63 -5.33 -8.45
CA GLN A 158 -17.57 -4.17 -9.35
C GLN A 158 -16.15 -3.71 -9.69
N VAL A 159 -15.17 -3.89 -8.79
CA VAL A 159 -13.81 -3.31 -8.93
C VAL A 159 -12.74 -4.40 -8.85
N ARG A 160 -11.90 -4.48 -9.89
CA ARG A 160 -10.74 -5.38 -9.95
C ARG A 160 -9.42 -4.65 -9.77
N VAL A 161 -8.42 -5.39 -9.30
CA VAL A 161 -7.02 -4.99 -9.43
C VAL A 161 -6.53 -5.30 -10.84
N LEU A 162 -6.15 -4.27 -11.59
CA LEU A 162 -5.53 -4.40 -12.91
C LEU A 162 -4.08 -4.88 -12.79
N ARG A 163 -3.32 -4.28 -11.87
CA ARG A 163 -1.92 -4.64 -11.60
C ARG A 163 -1.46 -4.11 -10.24
N LEU A 164 -0.31 -4.62 -9.81
CA LEU A 164 0.46 -4.12 -8.68
C LEU A 164 1.71 -3.36 -9.18
N SER A 165 2.22 -2.46 -8.35
CA SER A 165 3.55 -1.85 -8.54
C SER A 165 4.67 -2.83 -8.20
N ASN A 166 5.92 -2.37 -8.24
CA ASN A 166 6.99 -3.03 -7.49
C ASN A 166 6.75 -2.94 -5.96
N PRO A 167 7.35 -3.83 -5.15
CA PRO A 167 7.24 -3.77 -3.70
C PRO A 167 7.73 -2.43 -3.12
N ILE A 168 6.94 -1.86 -2.22
CA ILE A 168 7.21 -0.63 -1.50
C ILE A 168 7.56 -0.99 -0.05
N PRO A 169 8.71 -0.58 0.48
CA PRO A 169 9.03 -0.81 1.89
C PRO A 169 7.98 -0.19 2.84
N ASN A 170 7.61 -0.91 3.89
CA ASN A 170 6.72 -0.40 4.94
C ASN A 170 7.37 0.71 5.78
N ASP A 171 6.57 1.25 6.71
CA ASP A 171 6.99 2.21 7.71
C ASP A 171 8.30 1.83 8.39
N THR A 172 9.10 2.86 8.65
CA THR A 172 10.47 2.69 9.08
C THR A 172 10.61 3.04 10.55
N LEU A 173 11.37 2.25 11.30
CA LEU A 173 12.02 2.70 12.51
C LEU A 173 13.38 3.29 12.14
N SER A 174 13.51 4.60 12.31
CA SER A 174 14.67 5.39 11.91
C SER A 174 15.21 6.23 13.06
N PHE A 175 16.53 6.43 13.07
CA PHE A 175 17.25 7.18 14.11
C PHE A 175 18.02 8.34 13.49
N GLY A 176 18.20 9.43 14.24
CA GLY A 176 19.08 10.53 13.82
C GLY A 176 20.55 10.07 13.70
N PRO A 177 21.38 10.78 12.91
CA PRO A 177 22.77 10.38 12.65
C PRO A 177 23.62 10.31 13.92
N ASP A 178 23.37 11.20 14.88
CA ASP A 178 24.11 11.30 16.14
C ASP A 178 23.48 10.48 17.28
N PHE A 179 22.47 9.65 16.99
CA PHE A 179 21.80 8.87 18.02
C PHE A 179 22.76 7.81 18.60
N PRO A 180 22.93 7.71 19.93
CA PRO A 180 23.90 6.79 20.54
C PRO A 180 23.67 5.33 20.13
N ALA A 181 24.72 4.69 19.59
CA ALA A 181 24.64 3.35 19.04
C ALA A 181 24.20 2.29 20.07
N GLU A 182 24.66 2.41 21.31
CA GLU A 182 24.28 1.50 22.40
C GLU A 182 22.80 1.63 22.73
N THR A 183 22.30 2.85 22.90
CA THR A 183 20.88 3.12 23.17
C THR A 183 20.00 2.68 22.00
N LYS A 184 20.45 2.90 20.76
CA LYS A 184 19.77 2.42 19.55
C LYS A 184 19.59 0.90 19.59
N GLN A 185 20.65 0.16 19.91
CA GLN A 185 20.58 -1.30 20.00
C GLN A 185 19.64 -1.75 21.13
N GLN A 186 19.70 -1.11 22.30
CA GLN A 186 18.80 -1.39 23.41
C GLN A 186 17.33 -1.19 23.04
N ILE A 187 17.01 -0.13 22.30
CA ILE A 187 15.65 0.13 21.81
C ILE A 187 15.21 -0.95 20.84
N LEU A 188 16.07 -1.33 19.88
CA LEU A 188 15.76 -2.38 18.91
C LEU A 188 15.51 -3.72 19.60
N ASP A 189 16.40 -4.14 20.49
CA ASP A 189 16.28 -5.40 21.22
C ASP A 189 15.01 -5.44 22.07
N ALA A 190 14.69 -4.33 22.75
CA ALA A 190 13.46 -4.21 23.52
C ALA A 190 12.20 -4.30 22.64
N LEU A 191 12.19 -3.64 21.48
CA LEU A 191 11.07 -3.70 20.54
C LEU A 191 10.90 -5.08 19.92
N TYR A 192 12.00 -5.75 19.53
CA TYR A 192 11.96 -7.12 19.01
C TYR A 192 11.45 -8.10 20.06
N ALA A 193 11.91 -7.98 21.31
CA ALA A 193 11.42 -8.80 22.42
C ALA A 193 9.95 -8.52 22.73
N PHE A 194 9.54 -7.25 22.76
CA PHE A 194 8.16 -6.84 23.03
C PHE A 194 7.19 -7.34 21.94
N ALA A 195 7.62 -7.36 20.68
CA ALA A 195 6.83 -7.90 19.56
C ALA A 195 6.50 -9.40 19.70
N GLN A 196 7.20 -10.14 20.57
CA GLN A 196 6.91 -11.54 20.88
C GLN A 196 5.96 -11.72 22.09
N THR A 197 5.41 -10.64 22.62
CA THR A 197 4.52 -10.67 23.80
C THR A 197 3.07 -10.35 23.42
N ASP A 198 2.11 -10.86 24.21
CA ASP A 198 0.69 -10.56 24.04
C ASP A 198 0.37 -9.06 24.16
N GLY A 199 1.21 -8.31 24.89
CA GLY A 199 1.08 -6.86 25.04
C GLY A 199 1.30 -6.08 23.75
N TRP A 200 1.96 -6.68 22.75
CA TRP A 200 2.18 -6.03 21.45
C TRP A 200 0.86 -5.70 20.75
N ALA A 201 -0.08 -6.65 20.75
CA ALA A 201 -1.41 -6.50 20.14
C ALA A 201 -2.27 -5.43 20.83
N GLN A 202 -1.90 -4.98 22.04
CA GLN A 202 -2.57 -3.91 22.77
C GLN A 202 -1.88 -2.54 22.58
N SER A 203 -0.86 -2.46 21.72
CA SER A 203 -0.05 -1.25 21.50
C SER A 203 0.09 -0.93 20.01
N ILE A 204 1.33 -0.82 19.50
CA ILE A 204 1.63 -0.60 18.08
C ILE A 204 1.15 -1.75 17.18
N GLY A 205 0.96 -2.94 17.74
CA GLY A 205 0.37 -4.07 17.03
C GLY A 205 -1.15 -4.12 17.03
N SER A 206 -1.83 -3.13 17.64
CA SER A 206 -3.29 -3.09 17.62
C SER A 206 -3.81 -2.83 16.21
N PRO A 207 -4.84 -3.58 15.75
CA PRO A 207 -5.57 -3.30 14.51
C PRO A 207 -6.21 -1.90 14.48
N ASP A 208 -6.53 -1.34 15.64
CA ASP A 208 -7.11 0.00 15.78
C ASP A 208 -6.06 1.12 15.74
N PHE A 209 -4.78 0.78 15.58
CA PHE A 209 -3.68 1.73 15.54
C PHE A 209 -2.78 1.53 14.31
N TYR A 210 -1.61 0.91 14.47
CA TYR A 210 -0.67 0.71 13.36
C TYR A 210 -0.75 -0.68 12.70
N ASP A 211 -1.38 -1.66 13.34
CA ASP A 211 -1.52 -3.04 12.87
C ASP A 211 -0.16 -3.69 12.51
N TRP A 212 0.90 -3.37 13.25
CA TRP A 212 2.19 -4.02 13.06
C TRP A 212 2.14 -5.42 13.66
N SER A 213 2.46 -6.45 12.89
CA SER A 213 2.70 -7.81 13.40
C SER A 213 4.11 -8.00 13.94
N GLY A 214 5.01 -7.05 13.70
CA GLY A 214 6.38 -7.10 14.21
C GLY A 214 7.29 -6.12 13.50
N LEU A 215 8.60 -6.38 13.58
CA LEU A 215 9.66 -5.59 12.97
C LEU A 215 10.63 -6.52 12.26
N ALA A 216 11.12 -6.10 11.10
CA ALA A 216 12.17 -6.80 10.37
C ALA A 216 13.35 -5.84 10.14
N PRO A 217 14.60 -6.30 10.29
CA PRO A 217 15.75 -5.46 9.96
C PRO A 217 15.70 -5.07 8.49
N ILE A 218 15.94 -3.79 8.21
CA ILE A 218 16.07 -3.25 6.86
C ILE A 218 17.27 -2.32 6.81
N THR A 219 17.95 -2.30 5.67
CA THR A 219 19.08 -1.41 5.43
C THR A 219 18.68 -0.29 4.49
N ASP A 220 19.55 0.71 4.40
CA ASP A 220 19.34 1.86 3.53
C ASP A 220 19.08 1.48 2.06
N ALA A 221 19.75 0.42 1.58
CA ALA A 221 19.60 -0.12 0.23
C ALA A 221 18.17 -0.62 -0.06
N GLY A 222 17.39 -0.95 0.97
CA GLY A 222 15.98 -1.32 0.81
C GLY A 222 15.11 -0.18 0.26
N TYR A 223 15.58 1.07 0.35
CA TYR A 223 14.87 2.27 -0.12
C TYR A 223 15.39 2.81 -1.46
N ASP A 224 16.37 2.15 -2.08
CA ASP A 224 16.89 2.56 -3.39
C ASP A 224 15.80 2.60 -4.49
N PRO A 225 14.83 1.66 -4.55
CA PRO A 225 13.73 1.77 -5.49
C PRO A 225 12.89 3.05 -5.30
N VAL A 226 12.68 3.46 -4.04
CA VAL A 226 11.94 4.68 -3.71
C VAL A 226 12.77 5.92 -4.08
N ARG A 227 14.08 5.94 -3.83
CA ARG A 227 14.96 7.05 -4.27
C ARG A 227 14.92 7.27 -5.77
N LEU A 228 15.04 6.18 -6.52
CA LEU A 228 15.03 6.23 -7.99
C LEU A 228 13.71 6.84 -8.49
N GLN A 229 12.59 6.50 -7.84
CA GLN A 229 11.29 7.07 -8.16
C GLN A 229 11.24 8.59 -7.96
N PHE A 230 11.70 9.10 -6.81
CA PHE A 230 11.76 10.55 -6.56
C PHE A 230 12.63 11.29 -7.58
N GLN A 231 13.77 10.70 -7.95
CA GLN A 231 14.66 11.27 -8.96
C GLN A 231 14.02 11.33 -10.36
N ILE A 232 13.28 10.30 -10.76
CA ILE A 232 12.61 10.24 -12.07
C ILE A 232 11.53 11.33 -12.18
N LEU A 233 10.73 11.52 -11.13
CA LEU A 233 9.67 12.53 -11.13
C LEU A 233 10.20 13.97 -10.99
N GLY A 234 11.47 14.14 -10.61
CA GLY A 234 12.00 15.45 -10.24
C GLY A 234 11.29 16.05 -9.02
N LEU A 235 10.63 15.24 -8.19
CA LEU A 235 9.96 15.70 -6.99
C LEU A 235 10.97 16.26 -6.01
N THR A 236 10.75 17.49 -5.59
CA THR A 236 11.48 18.10 -4.49
C THR A 236 10.79 17.76 -3.17
N ASP A 237 11.53 17.96 -2.09
CA ASP A 237 10.99 17.95 -0.74
C ASP A 237 9.84 18.96 -0.52
N ALA A 238 9.89 20.10 -1.21
CA ALA A 238 8.82 21.11 -1.21
C ALA A 238 7.53 20.61 -1.87
N ASP A 239 7.65 19.77 -2.91
CA ASP A 239 6.50 19.18 -3.60
C ASP A 239 5.80 18.12 -2.74
N VAL A 240 6.55 17.43 -1.87
CA VAL A 240 6.03 16.32 -1.05
C VAL A 240 5.45 16.79 0.28
N PHE A 241 6.05 17.82 0.90
CA PHE A 241 5.61 18.30 2.21
C PHE A 241 4.79 19.59 2.16
N GLY A 242 4.58 20.16 0.97
CA GLY A 242 3.93 21.47 0.80
C GLY A 242 4.82 22.58 1.33
N GLY A 243 5.42 23.34 0.41
CA GLY A 243 6.17 24.57 0.73
C GLY A 243 5.33 25.67 1.37
#